data_AF-A0A7C2ZZ92-F1
#
_entry.id   AF-A0A7C2ZZ92-F1
#
_cell.length_a   1.000
_cell.length_b   1.000
_cell.length_c   1.000
_cell.angle_alpha   90.00
_cell.angle_beta   90.00
_cell.angle_gamma   90.00
#
_symmetry.space_group_name_H-M   'P 1'
#
loop_
_entity.id
_entity.type
_entity.pdbx_description
1 polymer ?
#
loop_
_entity_poly.entity_id
_entity_poly.type
_entity_poly.pdbx_seq_one_letter_code
_entity_poly.pdbx_strand_id
1 'polypeptide(L)'
;MVDAKAAGVMFTIHPVTGERNKILIEANWGLGEAVVSGAVTPDTYVVDKETFEIIDKHIVTKKVEYVRDPKTGKTVHAEVPPERQNIPALTDEEIKALAKYALQIEQHYRTPQDIEWAVDKDGRIFILQARPETVHSAGGIQAQVLEAAEEREVLVRGLPVSPGLGAGKVKVILDAKDIDKVKEGDILVTKMTTPDWVPAMKKAAAIVTDEGGYTCHAAIVSRELGVPCIVGTGNATEVLANVEEVTVDGGKGLVYRGIIKEAAEEVVPTAAVTYAIVPTATKIYVNLSIPEIADKVARETRADGVGLLRAEHMMVTIGKHPRKLIEEGGDQLMVDSFAEGIRKVAEAFYPGPVVYRFLDFKPDEFLALEGGEKYELEAGHVGPNPMIGYRGQYRYVKEPDIFRLECKAIRKVRDEFGLKNVWVMLPFVRDIEIFRKVKEIMKQEGLDPEKDPDFKLWIMVEVPSSVLLIDKFCEEGINGVSFGTNDLTMLILGVDRNDASVQEIYDERNLAVLRAIAYTIKICKKYGVTTSICGQAPSVYPDYLEFLVRMGATSISVNPDAVQRTREMVARIEQKILMEKALGVKTRIKVGKNFIEEVEFWKKVDDNLE
;
A
#
# COMPACT_ATOMS: atom_id res chain seq x y z
N MET A 1 -31.42 5.98 -16.77
CA MET A 1 -30.82 7.01 -15.89
C MET A 1 -31.95 7.74 -15.20
N VAL A 2 -31.83 7.97 -13.89
CA VAL A 2 -32.80 8.73 -13.10
C VAL A 2 -32.47 10.22 -13.26
N ASP A 3 -33.48 11.04 -13.57
CA ASP A 3 -33.34 12.51 -13.57
C ASP A 3 -33.43 13.02 -12.13
N ALA A 4 -32.33 12.84 -11.40
CA ALA A 4 -32.28 13.03 -9.95
C ALA A 4 -32.28 14.51 -9.56
N LYS A 5 -33.14 14.89 -8.61
CA LYS A 5 -32.99 16.17 -7.89
C LYS A 5 -31.88 16.07 -6.85
N ALA A 6 -31.72 14.90 -6.25
CA ALA A 6 -30.69 14.59 -5.26
C ALA A 6 -30.35 13.10 -5.35
N ALA A 7 -29.10 12.77 -5.05
CA ALA A 7 -28.62 11.40 -5.04
C ALA A 7 -27.45 11.27 -4.08
N GLY A 8 -27.12 10.03 -3.74
CA GLY A 8 -25.99 9.74 -2.88
C GLY A 8 -25.91 8.28 -2.47
N VAL A 9 -25.32 8.07 -1.31
CA VAL A 9 -25.05 6.74 -0.75
C VAL A 9 -25.67 6.62 0.64
N MET A 10 -26.01 5.41 1.05
CA MET A 10 -26.42 5.14 2.42
C MET A 10 -25.88 3.80 2.91
N PHE A 11 -25.53 3.76 4.19
CA PHE A 11 -24.93 2.61 4.85
C PHE A 11 -25.87 2.13 5.95
N THR A 12 -26.15 0.83 6.00
CA THR A 12 -27.00 0.24 7.05
C THR A 12 -26.21 -0.04 8.34
N ILE A 13 -25.02 0.50 8.46
CA ILE A 13 -24.19 0.54 9.65
C ILE A 13 -23.48 1.87 9.60
N HIS A 14 -23.17 2.48 10.74
CA HIS A 14 -22.34 3.68 10.71
C HIS A 14 -20.92 3.29 10.23
N PRO A 15 -20.46 3.71 9.04
CA PRO A 15 -19.23 3.19 8.45
C PRO A 15 -17.98 3.59 9.26
N VAL A 16 -18.05 4.73 9.96
CA VAL A 16 -16.96 5.26 10.80
C VAL A 16 -16.92 4.67 12.22
N THR A 17 -18.07 4.48 12.89
CA THR A 17 -18.13 4.03 14.30
C THR A 17 -18.42 2.53 14.43
N GLY A 18 -18.94 1.88 13.38
CA GLY A 18 -19.38 0.49 13.41
C GLY A 18 -20.73 0.29 14.11
N GLU A 19 -21.43 1.35 14.49
CA GLU A 19 -22.73 1.28 15.18
C GLU A 19 -23.79 0.63 14.27
N ARG A 20 -24.20 -0.58 14.63
CA ARG A 20 -25.16 -1.40 13.86
C ARG A 20 -26.61 -0.97 14.02
N ASN A 21 -26.92 -0.14 15.01
CA ASN A 21 -28.24 0.42 15.24
C ASN A 21 -28.47 1.74 14.49
N LYS A 22 -27.53 2.19 13.66
CA LYS A 22 -27.63 3.44 12.90
C LYS A 22 -27.60 3.20 11.40
N ILE A 23 -28.23 4.11 10.67
CA ILE A 23 -28.16 4.23 9.21
C ILE A 23 -27.55 5.60 8.91
N LEU A 24 -26.49 5.63 8.10
CA LEU A 24 -25.88 6.87 7.60
C LEU A 24 -26.37 7.12 6.17
N ILE A 25 -26.89 8.31 5.89
CA ILE A 25 -27.31 8.74 4.55
C ILE A 25 -26.49 9.96 4.16
N GLU A 26 -25.80 9.88 3.02
CA GLU A 26 -25.10 11.01 2.42
C GLU A 26 -25.84 11.46 1.15
N ALA A 27 -26.04 12.77 0.99
CA ALA A 27 -26.79 13.33 -0.15
C ALA A 27 -26.14 14.58 -0.73
N ASN A 28 -26.15 14.70 -2.06
CA ASN A 28 -25.86 15.96 -2.74
C ASN A 28 -26.95 16.27 -3.79
N TRP A 29 -26.97 17.51 -4.26
CA TRP A 29 -27.80 17.92 -5.39
C TRP A 29 -27.37 17.22 -6.69
N GLY A 30 -28.36 16.89 -7.52
CA GLY A 30 -28.14 16.31 -8.85
C GLY A 30 -27.79 14.82 -8.83
N LEU A 31 -26.94 14.40 -9.76
CA LEU A 31 -26.56 13.00 -9.99
C LEU A 31 -25.52 12.50 -8.97
N GLY A 32 -25.66 11.24 -8.55
CA GLY A 32 -24.89 10.64 -7.44
C GLY A 32 -23.40 10.43 -7.71
N GLU A 33 -22.96 10.58 -8.96
CA GLU A 33 -21.55 10.49 -9.36
C GLU A 33 -20.65 11.44 -8.55
N ALA A 34 -21.16 12.62 -8.21
CA ALA A 34 -20.45 13.60 -7.38
C ALA A 34 -20.09 13.05 -5.99
N VAL A 35 -21.00 12.28 -5.38
CA VAL A 35 -20.85 11.72 -4.03
C VAL A 35 -19.97 10.48 -4.07
N VAL A 36 -20.22 9.57 -5.02
CA VAL A 36 -19.49 8.30 -5.13
C VAL A 36 -18.01 8.51 -5.49
N SER A 37 -17.69 9.54 -6.28
CA SER A 37 -16.31 9.90 -6.63
C SER A 37 -15.56 10.68 -5.53
N GLY A 38 -16.26 11.13 -4.47
CA GLY A 38 -15.69 12.02 -3.47
C GLY A 38 -15.40 13.44 -3.97
N ALA A 39 -15.95 13.83 -5.14
CA ALA A 39 -15.72 15.14 -5.74
C ALA A 39 -16.42 16.30 -4.99
N VAL A 40 -17.35 15.98 -4.09
CA VAL A 40 -18.08 16.95 -3.27
C VAL A 40 -18.16 16.48 -1.82
N THR A 41 -18.28 17.43 -0.90
CA THR A 41 -18.72 17.14 0.48
C THR A 41 -20.26 17.08 0.47
N PRO A 42 -20.88 15.93 0.77
CA PRO A 42 -22.34 15.81 0.81
C PRO A 42 -22.91 16.27 2.16
N ASP A 43 -24.23 16.50 2.19
CA ASP A 43 -24.97 16.53 3.45
C ASP A 43 -24.96 15.13 4.08
N THR A 44 -24.99 15.07 5.41
CA THR A 44 -24.99 13.81 6.15
C THR A 44 -26.16 13.75 7.12
N TYR A 45 -26.85 12.62 7.13
CA TYR A 45 -27.97 12.35 8.03
C TYR A 45 -27.75 11.02 8.74
N VAL A 46 -27.85 11.03 10.06
CA VAL A 46 -27.78 9.81 10.89
C VAL A 46 -29.18 9.48 11.36
N VAL A 47 -29.64 8.26 11.09
CA VAL A 47 -30.99 7.80 11.44
C VAL A 47 -30.90 6.59 12.36
N ASP A 48 -31.71 6.61 13.42
CA ASP A 48 -31.87 5.45 14.30
C ASP A 48 -32.60 4.33 13.56
N LYS A 49 -32.03 3.13 13.55
CA LYS A 49 -32.53 2.01 12.74
C LYS A 49 -33.85 1.42 13.28
N GLU A 50 -34.13 1.56 14.57
CA GLU A 50 -35.33 1.00 15.19
C GLU A 50 -36.53 1.96 15.07
N THR A 51 -36.30 3.24 15.33
CA THR A 51 -37.35 4.26 15.38
C THR A 51 -37.51 5.03 14.06
N PHE A 52 -36.50 5.01 13.19
CA PHE A 52 -36.36 5.87 12.01
C PHE A 52 -36.35 7.37 12.35
N GLU A 53 -36.06 7.73 13.59
CA GLU A 53 -35.86 9.14 13.94
C GLU A 53 -34.48 9.62 13.49
N ILE A 54 -34.43 10.86 13.01
CA ILE A 54 -33.19 11.47 12.54
C ILE A 54 -32.45 11.95 13.79
N ILE A 55 -31.34 11.30 14.09
CA ILE A 55 -30.49 11.56 15.26
C ILE A 55 -29.67 12.83 15.02
N ASP A 56 -29.11 12.96 13.82
CA ASP A 56 -28.21 14.06 13.47
C ASP A 56 -28.36 14.48 12.01
N LYS A 57 -28.14 15.78 11.76
CA LYS A 57 -28.15 16.39 10.43
C LYS A 57 -26.99 17.36 10.32
N HIS A 58 -26.06 17.06 9.42
CA HIS A 58 -24.97 17.94 9.06
C HIS A 58 -25.18 18.46 7.63
N ILE A 59 -25.52 19.74 7.52
CA ILE A 59 -25.78 20.41 6.24
C ILE A 59 -24.55 21.22 5.85
N VAL A 60 -23.99 20.92 4.68
CA VAL A 60 -22.80 21.59 4.16
C VAL A 60 -23.15 22.54 3.03
N THR A 61 -22.32 23.56 2.82
CA THR A 61 -22.43 24.47 1.68
C THR A 61 -22.07 23.72 0.39
N LYS A 62 -23.09 23.23 -0.32
CA LYS A 62 -22.94 22.46 -1.57
C LYS A 62 -22.72 23.42 -2.73
N LYS A 63 -21.47 23.58 -3.18
CA LYS A 63 -21.10 24.50 -4.27
C LYS A 63 -21.27 23.91 -5.68
N VAL A 64 -21.24 22.58 -5.81
CA VAL A 64 -21.21 21.88 -7.10
C VAL A 64 -22.27 20.78 -7.15
N GLU A 65 -22.97 20.68 -8.28
CA GLU A 65 -23.90 19.59 -8.60
C GLU A 65 -23.60 19.01 -9.99
N TYR A 66 -23.92 17.73 -10.18
CA TYR A 66 -23.79 17.08 -11.48
C TYR A 66 -25.18 17.00 -12.11
N VAL A 67 -25.32 17.56 -13.30
CA VAL A 67 -26.60 17.60 -14.03
C VAL A 67 -26.45 16.97 -15.39
N ARG A 68 -27.56 16.50 -15.94
CA ARG A 68 -27.58 16.01 -17.32
C ARG A 68 -27.72 17.20 -18.26
N ASP A 69 -26.80 17.34 -19.20
CA ASP A 69 -26.91 18.32 -20.26
C ASP A 69 -28.09 17.95 -21.19
N PRO A 70 -29.13 18.80 -21.31
CA PRO A 70 -30.30 18.51 -22.13
C PRO A 70 -29.99 18.43 -23.64
N LYS A 71 -28.87 18.99 -24.10
CA LYS A 71 -28.47 18.98 -25.52
C LYS A 71 -27.63 17.76 -25.88
N THR A 72 -26.65 17.41 -25.04
CA THR A 72 -25.69 16.34 -25.33
C THR A 72 -26.03 15.02 -24.63
N GLY A 73 -26.89 15.06 -23.60
CA GLY A 73 -27.25 13.92 -22.78
C GLY A 73 -26.15 13.45 -21.81
N LYS A 74 -24.98 14.10 -21.83
CA LYS A 74 -23.83 13.79 -20.96
C LYS A 74 -24.02 14.39 -19.56
N THR A 75 -23.35 13.80 -18.58
CA THR A 75 -23.19 14.40 -17.26
C THR A 75 -22.23 15.59 -17.35
N VAL A 76 -22.62 16.72 -16.78
CA VAL A 76 -21.80 17.93 -16.72
C VAL A 76 -21.81 18.51 -15.31
N HIS A 77 -20.72 19.18 -14.96
CA HIS A 77 -20.62 19.95 -13.73
C HIS A 77 -21.38 21.27 -13.84
N ALA A 78 -22.15 21.61 -12.80
CA ALA A 78 -22.80 22.89 -12.66
C ALA A 78 -22.55 23.47 -11.25
N GLU A 79 -22.46 24.80 -11.17
CA GLU A 79 -22.44 25.49 -9.88
C GLU A 79 -23.85 25.51 -9.28
N VAL A 80 -23.95 25.16 -8.00
CA VAL A 80 -25.21 25.25 -7.26
C VAL A 80 -25.49 26.74 -6.99
N PRO A 81 -26.68 27.27 -7.35
CA PRO A 81 -27.03 28.66 -7.08
C PRO A 81 -26.92 29.00 -5.58
N PRO A 82 -26.41 30.20 -5.19
CA PRO A 82 -26.17 30.58 -3.79
C PRO A 82 -27.34 30.31 -2.84
N GLU A 83 -28.57 30.53 -3.31
CA GLU A 83 -29.81 30.29 -2.58
C GLU A 83 -30.07 28.81 -2.25
N ARG A 84 -29.47 27.87 -2.99
CA ARG A 84 -29.62 26.41 -2.80
C ARG A 84 -28.46 25.77 -2.04
N GLN A 85 -27.33 26.46 -1.87
CA GLN A 85 -26.10 25.84 -1.35
C GLN A 85 -26.23 25.37 0.10
N ASN A 86 -26.97 26.12 0.93
CA ASN A 86 -27.14 25.84 2.35
C ASN A 86 -28.48 25.16 2.69
N ILE A 87 -29.25 24.77 1.66
CA ILE A 87 -30.50 24.02 1.84
C ILE A 87 -30.17 22.52 1.88
N PRO A 88 -30.80 21.72 2.78
CA PRO A 88 -30.68 20.27 2.76
C PRO A 88 -31.07 19.66 1.41
N ALA A 89 -30.25 18.73 0.90
CA ALA A 89 -30.55 18.02 -0.35
C ALA A 89 -31.80 17.12 -0.26
N LEU A 90 -32.18 16.72 0.96
CA LEU A 90 -33.32 15.85 1.25
C LEU A 90 -34.26 16.48 2.27
N THR A 91 -35.55 16.15 2.16
CA THR A 91 -36.54 16.39 3.21
C THR A 91 -36.50 15.29 4.28
N ASP A 92 -37.04 15.58 5.46
CA ASP A 92 -37.10 14.62 6.57
C ASP A 92 -37.88 13.36 6.21
N GLU A 93 -38.96 13.51 5.45
CA GLU A 93 -39.77 12.41 4.96
C GLU A 93 -38.98 11.50 4.00
N GLU A 94 -38.15 12.09 3.13
CA GLU A 94 -37.28 11.35 2.21
C GLU A 94 -36.17 10.61 2.95
N ILE A 95 -35.57 11.24 3.97
CA ILE A 95 -34.56 10.61 4.84
C ILE A 95 -35.15 9.38 5.54
N LYS A 96 -36.34 9.53 6.15
CA LYS A 96 -37.02 8.42 6.83
C LYS A 96 -37.43 7.31 5.87
N ALA A 97 -37.85 7.65 4.64
CA ALA A 97 -38.20 6.66 3.62
C ALA A 97 -36.96 5.88 3.12
N LEU A 98 -35.85 6.58 2.87
CA LEU A 98 -34.57 5.94 2.51
C LEU A 98 -34.09 4.99 3.60
N ALA A 99 -34.14 5.40 4.88
CA ALA A 99 -33.76 4.55 6.00
C ALA A 99 -34.61 3.26 6.08
N LYS A 100 -35.91 3.34 5.81
CA LYS A 100 -36.79 2.16 5.73
C LYS A 100 -36.39 1.21 4.61
N TYR A 101 -36.07 1.74 3.42
CA TYR A 101 -35.58 0.91 2.32
C TYR A 101 -34.23 0.27 2.66
N ALA A 102 -33.32 1.03 3.28
CA ALA A 102 -32.01 0.54 3.69
C ALA A 102 -32.15 -0.67 4.64
N LEU A 103 -33.04 -0.59 5.64
CA LEU A 103 -33.31 -1.69 6.55
C LEU A 103 -33.90 -2.91 5.84
N GLN A 104 -34.85 -2.72 4.92
CA GLN A 104 -35.43 -3.82 4.14
C GLN A 104 -34.38 -4.54 3.30
N ILE A 105 -33.45 -3.79 2.71
CA ILE A 105 -32.35 -4.34 1.90
C ILE A 105 -31.36 -5.10 2.79
N GLU A 106 -30.96 -4.55 3.93
CA GLU A 106 -30.12 -5.26 4.91
C GLU A 106 -30.78 -6.55 5.40
N GLN A 107 -32.07 -6.52 5.73
CA GLN A 107 -32.82 -7.70 6.16
C GLN A 107 -32.86 -8.78 5.06
N HIS A 108 -32.99 -8.37 3.80
CA HIS A 108 -32.96 -9.28 2.66
C HIS A 108 -31.60 -9.98 2.52
N TYR A 109 -30.50 -9.21 2.57
CA TYR A 109 -29.14 -9.73 2.39
C TYR A 109 -28.52 -10.29 3.68
N ARG A 110 -29.13 -10.05 4.85
CA ARG A 110 -28.70 -10.47 6.19
C ARG A 110 -27.28 -10.02 6.57
N THR A 111 -26.81 -8.95 5.96
CA THR A 111 -25.50 -8.35 6.22
C THR A 111 -25.60 -6.86 5.99
N PRO A 112 -24.83 -6.01 6.72
CA PRO A 112 -24.81 -4.58 6.48
C PRO A 112 -24.51 -4.25 5.01
N GLN A 113 -25.14 -3.20 4.50
CA GLN A 113 -25.13 -2.82 3.09
C GLN A 113 -24.61 -1.40 2.90
N ASP A 114 -23.92 -1.21 1.79
CA ASP A 114 -23.61 0.05 1.12
C ASP A 114 -24.54 0.16 -0.11
N ILE A 115 -25.36 1.21 -0.14
CA ILE A 115 -26.51 1.35 -1.06
C ILE A 115 -26.43 2.70 -1.76
N GLU A 116 -26.42 2.68 -3.09
CA GLU A 116 -26.55 3.88 -3.92
C GLU A 116 -28.02 4.15 -4.25
N TRP A 117 -28.44 5.41 -4.14
CA TRP A 117 -29.83 5.81 -4.34
C TRP A 117 -29.94 7.15 -5.07
N ALA A 118 -31.11 7.39 -5.66
CA ALA A 118 -31.47 8.68 -6.25
C ALA A 118 -32.93 9.02 -5.96
N VAL A 119 -33.20 10.31 -5.74
CA VAL A 119 -34.54 10.87 -5.65
C VAL A 119 -34.78 11.75 -6.88
N ASP A 120 -35.85 11.49 -7.61
CA ASP A 120 -36.22 12.33 -8.77
C ASP A 120 -36.99 13.59 -8.37
N LYS A 121 -37.28 14.45 -9.36
CA LYS A 121 -38.00 15.70 -9.15
C LYS A 121 -39.44 15.52 -8.64
N ASP A 122 -40.03 14.34 -8.82
CA ASP A 122 -41.35 13.99 -8.33
C ASP A 122 -41.31 13.41 -6.90
N GLY A 123 -40.12 13.32 -6.28
CA GLY A 123 -39.91 12.76 -4.94
C GLY A 123 -39.91 11.23 -4.90
N ARG A 124 -39.80 10.56 -6.04
CA ARG A 124 -39.72 9.09 -6.09
C ARG A 124 -38.30 8.64 -5.80
N ILE A 125 -38.16 7.69 -4.88
CA ILE A 125 -36.88 7.08 -4.49
C ILE A 125 -36.59 5.88 -5.39
N PHE A 126 -35.37 5.84 -5.93
CA PHE A 126 -34.82 4.73 -6.70
C PHE A 126 -33.57 4.19 -6.01
N ILE A 127 -33.50 2.87 -5.84
CA ILE A 127 -32.28 2.17 -5.43
C ILE A 127 -31.51 1.77 -6.69
N LEU A 128 -30.27 2.22 -6.80
CA LEU A 128 -29.43 2.04 -8.00
C LEU A 128 -28.52 0.83 -7.85
N GLN A 129 -27.91 0.65 -6.68
CA GLN A 129 -27.02 -0.45 -6.36
C GLN A 129 -27.12 -0.77 -4.86
N ALA A 130 -26.98 -2.05 -4.49
CA ALA A 130 -26.73 -2.47 -3.11
C ALA A 130 -25.62 -3.51 -3.10
N ARG A 131 -24.67 -3.39 -2.17
CA ARG A 131 -23.58 -4.36 -1.97
C ARG A 131 -23.27 -4.49 -0.47
N PRO A 132 -22.67 -5.61 -0.01
CA PRO A 132 -22.23 -5.72 1.37
C PRO A 132 -21.25 -4.60 1.75
N GLU A 133 -21.47 -3.99 2.90
CA GLU A 133 -20.52 -3.07 3.54
C GLU A 133 -19.28 -3.86 3.96
N THR A 134 -18.06 -3.43 3.63
CA THR A 134 -16.85 -4.27 3.70
C THR A 134 -15.90 -3.94 4.86
N VAL A 135 -16.10 -2.83 5.57
CA VAL A 135 -15.25 -2.39 6.68
C VAL A 135 -15.56 -3.19 7.95
N HIS A 136 -16.84 -3.45 8.26
CA HIS A 136 -17.26 -4.09 9.52
C HIS A 136 -17.88 -5.49 9.35
N SER A 137 -18.19 -5.92 8.13
CA SER A 137 -18.73 -7.27 7.87
C SER A 137 -17.65 -8.37 7.85
N ALA A 138 -16.38 -8.01 7.71
CA ALA A 138 -15.25 -8.93 7.64
C ALA A 138 -14.72 -9.34 9.03
N GLY A 139 -15.57 -9.90 9.88
CA GLY A 139 -15.14 -10.66 11.07
C GLY A 139 -14.80 -9.81 12.29
N GLY A 140 -15.46 -10.10 13.41
CA GLY A 140 -15.37 -9.34 14.65
C GLY A 140 -13.97 -9.31 15.24
N ILE A 141 -13.34 -8.15 15.18
CA ILE A 141 -12.59 -7.63 16.30
C ILE A 141 -13.64 -6.84 17.10
N GLN A 142 -13.91 -7.27 18.33
CA GLN A 142 -14.54 -6.37 19.29
C GLN A 142 -13.58 -5.20 19.46
N ALA A 143 -13.78 -4.14 18.67
CA ALA A 143 -13.33 -2.82 19.07
C ALA A 143 -13.94 -2.60 20.45
N GLN A 144 -13.09 -2.44 21.46
CA GLN A 144 -13.54 -1.98 22.76
C GLN A 144 -14.34 -0.71 22.51
N VAL A 145 -15.65 -0.81 22.71
CA VAL A 145 -16.57 0.32 22.68
C VAL A 145 -16.19 1.18 23.87
N LEU A 146 -15.43 2.25 23.61
CA LEU A 146 -15.36 3.39 24.51
C LEU A 146 -16.59 4.25 24.22
N GLU A 147 -17.64 4.04 25.02
CA GLU A 147 -18.67 5.04 25.22
C GLU A 147 -18.04 6.25 25.91
N ALA A 148 -17.93 7.37 25.20
CA ALA A 148 -18.23 8.70 25.73
C ALA A 148 -18.16 9.74 24.61
N ALA A 149 -19.32 10.34 24.36
CA ALA A 149 -19.50 11.50 23.51
C ALA A 149 -18.82 12.73 24.12
N GLU A 150 -17.96 13.36 23.32
CA GLU A 150 -17.88 14.82 23.22
C GLU A 150 -17.88 15.14 21.72
N GLU A 151 -18.69 16.12 21.28
CA GLU A 151 -18.62 16.68 19.94
C GLU A 151 -17.24 17.33 19.76
N ARG A 152 -16.29 16.58 19.18
CA ARG A 152 -14.91 17.03 18.99
C ARG A 152 -14.78 17.68 17.62
N GLU A 153 -14.28 18.91 17.59
CA GLU A 153 -14.04 19.66 16.34
C GLU A 153 -12.98 18.93 15.49
N VAL A 154 -13.42 18.41 14.34
CA VAL A 154 -12.53 17.86 13.31
C VAL A 154 -11.93 19.03 12.54
N LEU A 155 -10.60 19.13 12.55
CA LEU A 155 -9.87 20.21 11.88
C LEU A 155 -9.55 19.86 10.43
N VAL A 156 -9.11 18.62 10.21
CA VAL A 156 -8.61 18.16 8.91
C VAL A 156 -9.03 16.72 8.68
N ARG A 157 -9.31 16.39 7.42
CA ARG A 157 -9.60 15.03 6.94
C ARG A 157 -8.66 14.68 5.79
N GLY A 158 -8.24 13.43 5.73
CA GLY A 158 -7.45 12.91 4.61
C GLY A 158 -7.55 11.39 4.49
N LEU A 159 -6.67 10.80 3.69
CA LEU A 159 -6.61 9.37 3.47
C LEU A 159 -5.99 8.68 4.70
N PRO A 160 -6.69 7.75 5.36
CA PRO A 160 -6.12 6.94 6.44
C PRO A 160 -5.11 5.96 5.87
N VAL A 161 -3.83 6.17 6.13
CA VAL A 161 -2.78 5.32 5.55
C VAL A 161 -2.06 4.47 6.58
N SER A 162 -1.89 4.92 7.82
CA SER A 162 -1.37 4.07 8.90
C SER A 162 -2.25 4.19 10.14
N PRO A 163 -2.82 3.08 10.63
CA PRO A 163 -3.79 3.12 11.74
C PRO A 163 -3.13 3.45 13.08
N GLY A 164 -3.95 3.91 14.02
CA GLY A 164 -3.56 4.24 15.39
C GLY A 164 -3.95 5.66 15.79
N LEU A 165 -3.78 5.97 17.07
CA LEU A 165 -4.01 7.30 17.63
C LEU A 165 -2.66 7.89 18.04
N GLY A 166 -2.42 9.14 17.66
CA GLY A 166 -1.27 9.92 18.12
C GLY A 166 -1.71 11.31 18.51
N ALA A 167 -1.29 11.79 19.67
CA ALA A 167 -1.61 13.12 20.16
C ALA A 167 -0.36 13.87 20.59
N GLY A 168 -0.32 15.17 20.31
CA GLY A 168 0.87 15.97 20.62
C GLY A 168 0.81 17.38 20.03
N LYS A 169 1.94 18.10 20.16
CA LYS A 169 2.05 19.46 19.63
C LYS A 169 2.25 19.44 18.13
N VAL A 170 1.52 20.31 17.43
CA VAL A 170 1.66 20.44 15.97
C VAL A 170 3.01 21.07 15.63
N LYS A 171 3.74 20.43 14.72
CA LYS A 171 4.92 20.99 14.06
C LYS A 171 4.71 20.99 12.56
N VAL A 172 4.30 22.16 12.04
CA VAL A 172 4.30 22.40 10.60
C VAL A 172 5.74 22.66 10.15
N ILE A 173 6.31 21.70 9.43
CA ILE A 173 7.65 21.77 8.83
C ILE A 173 7.45 21.68 7.33
N LEU A 174 8.01 22.62 6.56
CA LEU A 174 7.85 22.66 5.10
C LEU A 174 9.12 22.25 4.34
N ASP A 175 10.27 22.20 5.01
CA ASP A 175 11.57 21.87 4.43
C ASP A 175 12.30 20.87 5.33
N ALA A 176 12.95 19.87 4.72
CA ALA A 176 13.69 18.82 5.40
C ALA A 176 14.82 19.37 6.29
N LYS A 177 15.35 20.56 6.01
CA LYS A 177 16.40 21.21 6.84
C LYS A 177 15.93 21.56 8.25
N ASP A 178 14.62 21.67 8.44
CA ASP A 178 14.00 22.08 9.69
C ASP A 178 13.48 20.91 10.53
N ILE A 179 13.75 19.65 10.12
CA ILE A 179 13.26 18.44 10.80
C ILE A 179 13.75 18.32 12.25
N ASP A 180 14.87 18.95 12.60
CA ASP A 180 15.40 18.98 13.97
C ASP A 180 14.49 19.73 14.95
N LYS A 181 13.54 20.53 14.45
CA LYS A 181 12.53 21.20 15.27
C LYS A 181 11.46 20.23 15.79
N VAL A 182 11.35 19.03 15.21
CA VAL A 182 10.43 17.97 15.63
C VAL A 182 11.03 17.22 16.82
N LYS A 183 10.30 17.23 17.93
CA LYS A 183 10.67 16.53 19.17
C LYS A 183 9.87 15.25 19.31
N GLU A 184 10.32 14.40 20.23
CA GLU A 184 9.61 13.17 20.59
C GLU A 184 8.17 13.49 21.03
N GLY A 185 7.20 12.83 20.42
CA GLY A 185 5.78 13.01 20.70
C GLY A 185 5.09 14.15 19.93
N ASP A 186 5.81 14.92 19.10
CA ASP A 186 5.18 15.96 18.26
C ASP A 186 4.34 15.35 17.11
N ILE A 187 3.37 16.11 16.62
CA ILE A 187 2.59 15.79 15.41
C ILE A 187 3.27 16.48 14.23
N LEU A 188 3.87 15.69 13.34
CA LEU A 188 4.56 16.18 12.15
C LEU A 188 3.55 16.51 11.06
N VAL A 189 3.50 17.78 10.66
CA VAL A 189 2.64 18.27 9.56
C VAL A 189 3.52 18.83 8.46
N THR A 190 3.37 18.36 7.22
CA THR A 190 4.16 18.83 6.07
C THR A 190 3.36 18.72 4.76
N LYS A 191 3.87 19.25 3.65
CA LYS A 191 3.25 19.04 2.33
C LYS A 191 3.42 17.61 1.85
N MET A 192 4.65 17.12 1.88
CA MET A 192 5.05 15.77 1.48
C MET A 192 6.37 15.42 2.17
N THR A 193 6.61 14.13 2.39
CA THR A 193 7.88 13.65 2.96
C THR A 193 8.78 13.03 1.88
N THR A 194 10.09 13.14 2.05
CA THR A 194 11.13 12.41 1.32
C THR A 194 11.96 11.57 2.30
N PRO A 195 12.92 10.74 1.85
CA PRO A 195 13.76 9.93 2.76
C PRO A 195 14.48 10.73 3.85
N ASP A 196 14.80 12.00 3.60
CA ASP A 196 15.45 12.89 4.59
C ASP A 196 14.57 13.14 5.84
N TRP A 197 13.26 12.90 5.76
CA TRP A 197 12.32 13.13 6.86
C TRP A 197 12.28 11.99 7.88
N VAL A 198 12.85 10.82 7.56
CA VAL A 198 12.81 9.62 8.42
C VAL A 198 13.23 9.90 9.87
N PRO A 199 14.28 10.70 10.16
CA PRO A 199 14.65 11.03 11.54
C PRO A 199 13.56 11.76 12.34
N ALA A 200 12.78 12.65 11.70
CA ALA A 200 11.64 13.32 12.35
C ALA A 200 10.42 12.41 12.42
N MET A 201 10.15 11.61 11.38
CA MET A 201 9.06 10.64 11.37
C MET A 201 9.18 9.62 12.51
N LYS A 202 10.41 9.21 12.85
CA LYS A 202 10.69 8.32 13.99
C LYS A 202 10.31 8.91 15.36
N LYS A 203 10.39 10.23 15.52
CA LYS A 203 10.08 10.95 16.77
C LYS A 203 8.61 11.33 16.89
N ALA A 204 7.90 11.37 15.77
CA ALA A 204 6.54 11.90 15.71
C ALA A 204 5.52 10.92 16.33
N ALA A 205 4.57 11.46 17.09
CA ALA A 205 3.41 10.69 17.59
C ALA A 205 2.42 10.38 16.45
N ALA A 206 2.33 11.24 15.44
CA ALA A 206 1.60 11.01 14.21
C ALA A 206 2.10 11.93 13.09
N ILE A 207 1.76 11.58 11.85
CA ILE A 207 2.19 12.29 10.64
C ILE A 207 0.96 12.68 9.80
N VAL A 208 0.91 13.93 9.37
CA VAL A 208 -0.16 14.46 8.52
C VAL A 208 0.45 15.16 7.31
N THR A 209 0.04 14.80 6.09
CA THR A 209 0.52 15.47 4.87
C THR A 209 -0.60 16.05 4.00
N ASP A 210 -0.31 17.18 3.34
CA ASP A 210 -1.24 17.78 2.36
C ASP A 210 -1.37 16.90 1.12
N GLU A 211 -0.26 16.35 0.64
CA GLU A 211 -0.17 15.58 -0.58
C GLU A 211 0.16 14.11 -0.29
N GLY A 212 -0.13 13.24 -1.26
CA GLY A 212 0.22 11.82 -1.23
C GLY A 212 -0.98 10.88 -1.13
N GLY A 213 -0.82 9.69 -1.72
CA GLY A 213 -1.79 8.60 -1.65
C GLY A 213 -1.31 7.42 -0.79
N TYR A 214 -2.04 6.30 -0.83
CA TYR A 214 -1.73 5.09 -0.05
C TYR A 214 -0.32 4.52 -0.26
N THR A 215 0.36 4.89 -1.35
CA THR A 215 1.68 4.37 -1.74
C THR A 215 2.78 5.43 -1.69
N CYS A 216 2.48 6.65 -1.21
CA CYS A 216 3.49 7.70 -1.09
C CYS A 216 4.51 7.39 0.01
N HIS A 217 5.61 8.13 0.05
CA HIS A 217 6.68 7.94 1.03
C HIS A 217 6.17 7.97 2.48
N ALA A 218 5.36 8.98 2.83
CA ALA A 218 4.77 9.12 4.16
C ALA A 218 3.96 7.88 4.55
N ALA A 219 3.10 7.40 3.65
CA ALA A 219 2.27 6.23 3.87
C ALA A 219 3.08 4.94 4.08
N ILE A 220 4.14 4.72 3.27
CA ILE A 220 4.98 3.53 3.37
C ILE A 220 5.77 3.53 4.67
N VAL A 221 6.51 4.60 4.93
CA VAL A 221 7.42 4.67 6.08
C VAL A 221 6.64 4.70 7.40
N SER A 222 5.51 5.39 7.46
CA SER A 222 4.72 5.44 8.70
C SER A 222 4.12 4.08 9.07
N ARG A 223 3.66 3.29 8.08
CA ARG A 223 3.24 1.89 8.30
C ARG A 223 4.36 1.01 8.80
N GLU A 224 5.57 1.16 8.23
CA GLU A 224 6.74 0.41 8.70
C GLU A 224 7.09 0.76 10.15
N LEU A 225 7.06 2.05 10.50
CA LEU A 225 7.33 2.51 11.87
C LEU A 225 6.20 2.20 12.86
N GLY A 226 4.98 1.96 12.36
CA GLY A 226 3.76 1.87 13.18
C GLY A 226 3.31 3.22 13.74
N VAL A 227 3.60 4.31 13.03
CA VAL A 227 3.22 5.67 13.41
C VAL A 227 1.91 6.04 12.70
N PRO A 228 0.86 6.48 13.42
CA PRO A 228 -0.40 6.91 12.83
C PRO A 228 -0.17 7.97 11.73
N CYS A 229 -0.79 7.78 10.57
CA CYS A 229 -0.53 8.63 9.42
C CYS A 229 -1.75 8.88 8.55
N ILE A 230 -1.93 10.15 8.19
CA ILE A 230 -2.95 10.66 7.27
C ILE A 230 -2.24 11.42 6.15
N VAL A 231 -2.60 11.16 4.91
CA VAL A 231 -2.01 11.84 3.73
C VAL A 231 -3.09 12.39 2.82
N GLY A 232 -2.73 13.28 1.90
CA GLY A 232 -3.69 13.78 0.91
C GLY A 232 -4.79 14.65 1.54
N THR A 233 -4.47 15.39 2.60
CA THR A 233 -5.43 16.28 3.28
C THR A 233 -5.73 17.55 2.50
N GLY A 234 -4.87 17.93 1.55
CA GLY A 234 -4.97 19.12 0.71
C GLY A 234 -4.61 20.44 1.40
N ASN A 235 -4.87 20.60 2.71
CA ASN A 235 -4.70 21.88 3.41
C ASN A 235 -4.28 21.77 4.90
N ALA A 236 -3.75 20.63 5.36
CA ALA A 236 -3.31 20.48 6.75
C ALA A 236 -2.24 21.50 7.15
N THR A 237 -1.27 21.80 6.29
CA THR A 237 -0.19 22.76 6.64
C THR A 237 -0.73 24.17 6.89
N GLU A 238 -1.83 24.54 6.25
CA GLU A 238 -2.49 25.84 6.45
C GLU A 238 -3.41 25.83 7.66
N VAL A 239 -4.29 24.82 7.76
CA VAL A 239 -5.29 24.73 8.84
C VAL A 239 -4.63 24.53 10.20
N LEU A 240 -3.56 23.74 10.27
CA LEU A 240 -2.90 23.39 11.52
C LEU A 240 -1.77 24.37 11.91
N ALA A 241 -1.44 25.36 11.07
CA ALA A 241 -0.34 26.31 11.33
C ALA A 241 -0.46 27.04 12.68
N ASN A 242 -1.68 27.34 13.11
CA ASN A 242 -1.97 28.08 14.36
C ASN A 242 -2.63 27.21 15.43
N VAL A 243 -2.62 25.89 15.26
CA VAL A 243 -3.18 24.95 16.23
C VAL A 243 -2.04 24.40 17.06
N GLU A 244 -2.10 24.56 18.38
CA GLU A 244 -1.00 24.14 19.25
C GLU A 244 -0.93 22.61 19.39
N GLU A 245 -2.08 21.97 19.63
CA GLU A 245 -2.18 20.55 19.96
C GLU A 245 -3.35 19.89 19.23
N VAL A 246 -3.12 18.65 18.76
CA VAL A 246 -4.11 17.86 18.04
C VAL A 246 -4.01 16.39 18.41
N THR A 247 -5.07 15.65 18.10
CA THR A 247 -5.06 14.19 18.07
C THR A 247 -5.35 13.70 16.67
N VAL A 248 -4.51 12.83 16.16
CA VAL A 248 -4.59 12.23 14.84
C VAL A 248 -5.09 10.80 14.97
N ASP A 249 -6.18 10.50 14.29
CA ASP A 249 -6.70 9.14 14.09
C ASP A 249 -6.36 8.68 12.68
N GLY A 250 -5.25 7.97 12.56
CA GLY A 250 -4.77 7.44 11.28
C GLY A 250 -5.61 6.28 10.74
N GLY A 251 -6.49 5.69 11.56
CA GLY A 251 -7.44 4.67 11.12
C GLY A 251 -8.68 5.26 10.45
N LYS A 252 -9.16 6.41 10.94
CA LYS A 252 -10.32 7.13 10.39
C LYS A 252 -9.95 8.23 9.40
N GLY A 253 -8.70 8.66 9.37
CA GLY A 253 -8.25 9.75 8.50
C GLY A 253 -8.70 11.11 9.02
N LEU A 254 -8.80 11.28 10.34
CA LEU A 254 -9.32 12.49 10.99
C LEU A 254 -8.28 13.10 11.95
N VAL A 255 -8.22 14.43 11.96
CA VAL A 255 -7.45 15.21 12.95
C VAL A 255 -8.43 16.00 13.81
N TYR A 256 -8.40 15.78 15.12
CA TYR A 256 -9.24 16.48 16.10
C TYR A 256 -8.45 17.59 16.80
N ARG A 257 -9.14 18.67 17.16
CA ARG A 257 -8.55 19.71 18.02
C ARG A 257 -8.29 19.17 19.43
N GLY A 258 -7.09 19.43 19.96
CA GLY A 258 -6.70 19.09 21.33
C GLY A 258 -6.22 17.65 21.53
N ILE A 259 -5.71 17.38 22.73
CA ILE A 259 -5.22 16.06 23.15
C ILE A 259 -6.37 15.23 23.73
N ILE A 260 -6.67 14.10 23.11
CA ILE A 260 -7.62 13.12 23.61
C ILE A 260 -6.89 12.26 24.66
N LYS A 261 -7.40 12.20 25.89
CA LYS A 261 -6.75 11.51 27.03
C LYS A 261 -6.42 10.04 26.76
N GLU A 262 -7.22 9.34 25.94
CA GLU A 262 -6.96 7.95 25.54
C GLU A 262 -5.77 7.81 24.59
N ALA A 263 -5.38 8.88 23.88
CA ALA A 263 -4.18 8.93 23.04
C ALA A 263 -2.92 9.42 23.81
N ALA A 264 -3.11 9.96 25.02
CA ALA A 264 -2.06 10.49 25.88
C ALA A 264 -1.59 9.52 26.96
N GLU A 265 -2.35 8.45 27.24
CA GLU A 265 -1.80 7.31 27.98
C GLU A 265 -0.75 6.64 27.09
N GLU A 266 0.48 6.55 27.59
CA GLU A 266 1.55 5.76 26.99
C GLU A 266 0.97 4.44 26.47
N VAL A 267 1.41 4.02 25.29
CA VAL A 267 1.17 2.69 24.74
C VAL A 267 1.66 1.66 25.75
N VAL A 268 0.82 1.33 26.74
CA VAL A 268 1.04 0.21 27.63
C VAL A 268 0.97 -0.99 26.69
N PRO A 269 2.05 -1.79 26.58
CA PRO A 269 2.03 -2.93 25.69
C PRO A 269 0.89 -3.84 26.13
N THR A 270 -0.21 -3.83 25.37
CA THR A 270 -1.27 -4.79 25.53
C THR A 270 -0.61 -6.15 25.50
N ALA A 271 -0.75 -6.90 26.60
CA ALA A 271 -0.21 -8.23 26.76
C ALA A 271 -0.38 -9.00 25.45
N ALA A 272 0.74 -9.46 24.88
CA ALA A 272 0.79 -10.06 23.56
C ALA A 272 -0.32 -11.12 23.45
N VAL A 273 -1.37 -10.80 22.68
CA VAL A 273 -2.36 -11.80 22.31
C VAL A 273 -1.59 -12.83 21.49
N THR A 274 -1.35 -13.99 22.09
CA THR A 274 -0.67 -15.09 21.43
C THR A 274 -1.63 -15.70 20.43
N TYR A 275 -1.74 -15.10 19.26
CA TYR A 275 -2.41 -15.73 18.13
C TYR A 275 -1.68 -17.05 17.83
N ALA A 276 -2.44 -18.14 17.78
CA ALA A 276 -1.93 -19.40 17.27
C ALA A 276 -1.53 -19.19 15.81
N ILE A 277 -0.29 -19.55 15.45
CA ILE A 277 0.18 -19.42 14.07
C ILE A 277 -0.64 -20.40 13.23
N VAL A 278 -1.47 -19.86 12.34
CA VAL A 278 -2.23 -20.67 11.39
C VAL A 278 -1.24 -21.23 10.36
N PRO A 279 -1.09 -22.56 10.23
CA PRO A 279 -0.16 -23.15 9.29
C PRO A 279 -0.64 -22.90 7.85
N THR A 280 0.25 -22.40 7.00
CA THR A 280 0.01 -22.16 5.57
C THR A 280 1.09 -22.84 4.72
N ALA A 281 0.73 -23.29 3.52
CA ALA A 281 1.67 -23.79 2.54
C ALA A 281 2.43 -22.65 1.86
N THR A 282 1.72 -21.59 1.47
CA THR A 282 2.29 -20.32 1.00
C THR A 282 2.87 -19.56 2.20
N LYS A 283 4.16 -19.21 2.10
CA LYS A 283 4.88 -18.48 3.16
C LYS A 283 4.46 -17.02 3.20
N ILE A 284 4.39 -16.46 4.40
CA ILE A 284 4.08 -15.04 4.62
C ILE A 284 5.35 -14.35 5.06
N TYR A 285 5.90 -13.53 4.17
CA TYR A 285 7.07 -12.72 4.45
C TYR A 285 6.68 -11.27 4.73
N VAL A 286 7.65 -10.53 5.27
CA VAL A 286 7.52 -9.09 5.52
C VAL A 286 8.44 -8.28 4.60
N ASN A 287 7.98 -7.10 4.21
CA ASN A 287 8.78 -6.06 3.57
C ASN A 287 9.34 -5.14 4.65
N LEU A 288 10.64 -4.86 4.61
CA LEU A 288 11.31 -4.07 5.65
C LEU A 288 12.36 -3.16 5.01
N SER A 289 12.33 -1.87 5.33
CA SER A 289 13.32 -0.91 4.84
C SER A 289 14.23 -0.39 5.95
N ILE A 290 13.80 -0.49 7.21
CA ILE A 290 14.45 0.15 8.36
C ILE A 290 15.02 -0.93 9.30
N PRO A 291 16.35 -1.16 9.34
CA PRO A 291 16.94 -2.20 10.17
C PRO A 291 16.66 -2.07 11.67
N GLU A 292 16.50 -0.84 12.18
CA GLU A 292 16.34 -0.60 13.62
C GLU A 292 15.05 -1.18 14.22
N ILE A 293 14.01 -1.38 13.39
CA ILE A 293 12.72 -1.91 13.85
C ILE A 293 12.60 -3.43 13.69
N ALA A 294 13.63 -4.11 13.19
CA ALA A 294 13.57 -5.53 12.83
C ALA A 294 13.14 -6.45 13.99
N ASP A 295 13.71 -6.27 15.19
CA ASP A 295 13.35 -7.06 16.38
C ASP A 295 11.90 -6.88 16.80
N LYS A 296 11.38 -5.65 16.69
CA LYS A 296 9.98 -5.34 16.98
C LYS A 296 9.08 -6.06 15.97
N VAL A 297 9.35 -5.88 14.68
CA VAL A 297 8.57 -6.49 13.59
C VAL A 297 8.59 -8.02 13.68
N ALA A 298 9.75 -8.64 13.92
CA ALA A 298 9.86 -10.09 14.02
C ALA A 298 9.00 -10.64 15.17
N ARG A 299 9.04 -10.00 16.35
CA ARG A 299 8.25 -10.41 17.52
C ARG A 299 6.75 -10.22 17.34
N GLU A 300 6.34 -9.08 16.79
CA GLU A 300 4.92 -8.72 16.65
C GLU A 300 4.24 -9.46 15.50
N THR A 301 4.92 -9.57 14.36
CA THR A 301 4.31 -10.11 13.14
C THR A 301 4.45 -11.63 13.04
N ARG A 302 5.51 -12.22 13.62
CA ARG A 302 5.85 -13.64 13.45
C ARG A 302 5.81 -14.06 11.97
N ALA A 303 6.32 -13.21 11.08
CA ALA A 303 6.46 -13.52 9.67
C ALA A 303 7.43 -14.70 9.47
N ASP A 304 7.25 -15.46 8.38
CA ASP A 304 8.09 -16.63 8.06
C ASP A 304 9.50 -16.24 7.58
N GLY A 305 9.76 -14.96 7.38
CA GLY A 305 11.00 -14.38 6.86
C GLY A 305 10.79 -12.97 6.31
N VAL A 306 11.83 -12.39 5.71
CA VAL A 306 11.81 -11.09 5.04
C VAL A 306 11.92 -11.30 3.54
N GLY A 307 10.88 -10.95 2.80
CA GLY A 307 10.80 -11.16 1.34
C GLY A 307 11.39 -9.99 0.55
N LEU A 308 11.60 -8.86 1.22
CA LEU A 308 12.25 -7.68 0.68
C LEU A 308 12.87 -6.86 1.81
N LEU A 309 14.21 -6.92 1.92
CA LEU A 309 15.00 -5.93 2.66
C LEU A 309 15.58 -4.92 1.66
N ARG A 310 15.21 -3.65 1.82
CA ARG A 310 15.65 -2.55 0.94
C ARG A 310 17.00 -1.97 1.38
N ALA A 311 17.90 -1.80 0.43
CA ALA A 311 19.23 -1.19 0.65
C ALA A 311 19.17 0.34 0.83
N GLU A 312 18.12 0.98 0.30
CA GLU A 312 18.05 2.44 0.14
C GLU A 312 18.22 3.19 1.46
N HIS A 313 17.55 2.74 2.53
CA HIS A 313 17.66 3.38 3.85
C HIS A 313 19.09 3.32 4.41
N MET A 314 19.83 2.22 4.16
CA MET A 314 21.22 2.09 4.59
C MET A 314 22.10 3.13 3.87
N MET A 315 21.83 3.36 2.58
CA MET A 315 22.53 4.39 1.80
C MET A 315 22.16 5.81 2.26
N VAL A 316 20.88 6.10 2.51
CA VAL A 316 20.43 7.41 3.04
C VAL A 316 21.07 7.70 4.39
N THR A 317 21.20 6.69 5.26
CA THR A 317 21.82 6.85 6.58
C THR A 317 23.30 7.26 6.47
N ILE A 318 24.02 6.79 5.45
CA ILE A 318 25.38 7.25 5.15
C ILE A 318 25.37 8.70 4.62
N GLY A 319 24.31 9.09 3.91
CA GLY A 319 24.06 10.48 3.52
C GLY A 319 24.89 10.99 2.32
N LYS A 320 25.66 10.12 1.66
CA LYS A 320 26.57 10.50 0.57
C LYS A 320 26.37 9.64 -0.67
N HIS A 321 26.58 10.22 -1.84
CA HIS A 321 26.63 9.47 -3.09
C HIS A 321 27.78 8.44 -3.05
N PRO A 322 27.59 7.17 -3.47
CA PRO A 322 28.64 6.14 -3.36
C PRO A 322 29.96 6.50 -4.06
N ARG A 323 29.91 7.18 -5.21
CA ARG A 323 31.13 7.67 -5.88
C ARG A 323 31.92 8.67 -5.03
N LYS A 324 31.22 9.62 -4.40
CA LYS A 324 31.84 10.60 -3.52
C LYS A 324 32.48 9.91 -2.33
N LEU A 325 31.74 8.96 -1.75
CA LEU A 325 32.21 8.16 -0.63
C LEU A 325 33.50 7.41 -0.98
N ILE A 326 33.59 6.79 -2.16
CA ILE A 326 34.81 6.12 -2.65
C ILE A 326 35.97 7.11 -2.82
N GLU A 327 35.74 8.28 -3.43
CA GLU A 327 36.77 9.31 -3.59
C GLU A 327 37.34 9.81 -2.25
N GLU A 328 36.52 9.80 -1.19
CA GLU A 328 36.90 10.17 0.16
C GLU A 328 37.49 9.00 0.98
N GLY A 329 37.65 7.81 0.38
CA GLY A 329 38.18 6.61 1.05
C GLY A 329 37.19 5.92 1.99
N GLY A 330 35.88 6.16 1.80
CA GLY A 330 34.79 5.64 2.62
C GLY A 330 34.30 4.24 2.24
N ASP A 331 35.06 3.47 1.45
CA ASP A 331 34.71 2.12 1.00
C ASP A 331 34.31 1.21 2.15
N GLN A 332 35.16 1.16 3.19
CA GLN A 332 34.95 0.29 4.35
C GLN A 332 33.76 0.75 5.19
N LEU A 333 33.50 2.07 5.26
CA LEU A 333 32.34 2.62 5.93
C LEU A 333 31.04 2.12 5.28
N MET A 334 30.99 2.08 3.95
CA MET A 334 29.83 1.53 3.23
C MET A 334 29.64 0.04 3.54
N VAL A 335 30.71 -0.75 3.43
CA VAL A 335 30.69 -2.20 3.69
C VAL A 335 30.20 -2.49 5.11
N ASP A 336 30.75 -1.80 6.11
CA ASP A 336 30.43 -2.03 7.51
C ASP A 336 29.01 -1.56 7.86
N SER A 337 28.59 -0.40 7.34
CA SER A 337 27.24 0.13 7.60
C SER A 337 26.16 -0.77 6.99
N PHE A 338 26.36 -1.23 5.76
CA PHE A 338 25.44 -2.16 5.10
C PHE A 338 25.43 -3.51 5.82
N ALA A 339 26.61 -4.06 6.13
CA ALA A 339 26.71 -5.34 6.83
C ALA A 339 26.01 -5.30 8.19
N GLU A 340 26.18 -4.23 8.96
CA GLU A 340 25.53 -4.06 10.26
C GLU A 340 24.00 -3.92 10.13
N GLY A 341 23.52 -3.16 9.15
CA GLY A 341 22.09 -3.06 8.86
C GLY A 341 21.47 -4.41 8.50
N ILE A 342 22.13 -5.18 7.62
CA ILE A 342 21.67 -6.50 7.21
C ILE A 342 21.75 -7.50 8.37
N ARG A 343 22.82 -7.48 9.17
CA ARG A 343 23.02 -8.34 10.34
C ARG A 343 21.86 -8.23 11.33
N LYS A 344 21.47 -7.00 11.70
CA LYS A 344 20.34 -6.75 12.62
C LYS A 344 19.05 -7.42 12.15
N VAL A 345 18.74 -7.29 10.87
CA VAL A 345 17.53 -7.90 10.28
C VAL A 345 17.68 -9.42 10.23
N ALA A 346 18.82 -9.94 9.80
CA ALA A 346 19.07 -11.36 9.67
C ALA A 346 19.04 -12.11 11.01
N GLU A 347 19.53 -11.49 12.09
CA GLU A 347 19.43 -12.02 13.46
C GLU A 347 17.99 -12.03 13.96
N ALA A 348 17.25 -10.93 13.79
CA ALA A 348 15.87 -10.79 14.24
C ALA A 348 14.94 -11.87 13.64
N PHE A 349 15.19 -12.25 12.38
CA PHE A 349 14.38 -13.22 11.65
C PHE A 349 14.98 -14.62 11.60
N TYR A 350 16.11 -14.90 12.27
CA TYR A 350 16.74 -16.22 12.23
C TYR A 350 15.81 -17.32 12.81
N PRO A 351 15.69 -18.50 12.16
CA PRO A 351 16.38 -18.97 10.96
C PRO A 351 15.64 -18.68 9.63
N GLY A 352 14.58 -17.90 9.64
CA GLY A 352 13.83 -17.50 8.44
C GLY A 352 14.71 -16.72 7.45
N PRO A 353 14.42 -16.82 6.13
CA PRO A 353 15.23 -16.17 5.11
C PRO A 353 15.08 -14.65 5.15
N VAL A 354 16.16 -13.94 4.82
CA VAL A 354 16.15 -12.49 4.58
C VAL A 354 16.64 -12.22 3.17
N VAL A 355 15.71 -11.83 2.29
CA VAL A 355 16.00 -11.51 0.89
C VAL A 355 16.39 -10.05 0.76
N TYR A 356 17.69 -9.79 0.70
CA TYR A 356 18.26 -8.46 0.49
C TYR A 356 18.19 -8.05 -0.98
N ARG A 357 17.52 -6.94 -1.28
CA ARG A 357 17.55 -6.35 -2.63
C ARG A 357 18.72 -5.38 -2.71
N PHE A 358 19.61 -5.60 -3.68
CA PHE A 358 20.69 -4.66 -3.97
C PHE A 358 20.15 -3.27 -4.31
N LEU A 359 20.98 -2.25 -4.12
CA LEU A 359 20.61 -0.84 -4.25
C LEU A 359 19.99 -0.52 -5.61
N ASP A 360 18.75 -0.01 -5.59
CA ASP A 360 17.96 0.25 -6.80
C ASP A 360 17.55 1.72 -6.95
N PHE A 361 18.32 2.65 -6.40
CA PHE A 361 18.02 4.06 -6.58
C PHE A 361 17.96 4.45 -8.06
N LYS A 362 16.96 5.26 -8.39
CA LYS A 362 16.87 5.98 -9.66
C LYS A 362 17.91 7.12 -9.68
N PRO A 363 18.30 7.61 -10.87
CA PRO A 363 19.27 8.71 -10.98
C PRO A 363 18.88 9.98 -10.20
N ASP A 364 17.59 10.31 -10.13
CA ASP A 364 17.05 11.44 -9.37
C ASP A 364 17.13 11.23 -7.85
N GLU A 365 17.04 9.99 -7.37
CA GLU A 365 17.24 9.66 -5.95
C GLU A 365 18.72 9.75 -5.56
N PHE A 366 19.63 9.33 -6.45
CA PHE A 366 21.08 9.54 -6.25
C PHE A 366 21.47 11.02 -6.33
N LEU A 367 20.79 11.81 -7.18
CA LEU A 367 21.02 13.25 -7.30
C LEU A 367 20.76 13.99 -5.98
N ALA A 368 19.80 13.51 -5.19
CA ALA A 368 19.45 14.09 -3.89
C ALA A 368 20.51 13.86 -2.80
N LEU A 369 21.44 12.92 -2.98
CA LEU A 369 22.52 12.67 -2.03
C LEU A 369 23.65 13.69 -2.16
N GLU A 370 24.43 13.85 -1.09
CA GLU A 370 25.63 14.70 -1.12
C GLU A 370 26.60 14.19 -2.21
N GLY A 371 26.93 15.07 -3.18
CA GLY A 371 27.75 14.75 -4.34
C GLY A 371 26.97 14.32 -5.59
N GLY A 372 25.65 14.16 -5.52
CA GLY A 372 24.79 13.73 -6.62
C GLY A 372 24.89 14.61 -7.87
N GLU A 373 25.05 15.94 -7.72
CA GLU A 373 25.19 16.87 -8.86
C GLU A 373 26.33 16.46 -9.81
N LYS A 374 27.52 16.15 -9.26
CA LYS A 374 28.69 15.73 -10.04
C LYS A 374 28.52 14.37 -10.72
N TYR A 375 27.95 13.39 -10.01
CA TYR A 375 27.93 12.00 -10.49
C TYR A 375 26.65 11.56 -11.19
N GLU A 376 25.59 12.36 -11.10
CA GLU A 376 24.32 12.07 -11.77
C GLU A 376 24.02 13.10 -12.85
N LEU A 377 24.01 14.39 -12.49
CA LEU A 377 23.64 15.46 -13.42
C LEU A 377 24.77 15.76 -14.41
N GLU A 378 25.95 16.12 -13.93
CA GLU A 378 27.11 16.44 -14.80
C GLU A 378 27.60 15.22 -15.59
N ALA A 379 27.49 14.02 -15.01
CA ALA A 379 27.80 12.76 -15.66
C ALA A 379 26.76 12.34 -16.73
N GLY A 380 25.61 13.02 -16.80
CA GLY A 380 24.57 12.74 -17.78
C GLY A 380 23.76 11.46 -17.52
N HIS A 381 23.68 11.01 -16.27
CA HIS A 381 22.89 9.84 -15.88
C HIS A 381 21.40 10.17 -15.65
N VAL A 382 21.08 11.43 -15.32
CA VAL A 382 19.70 11.92 -15.18
C VAL A 382 19.09 12.10 -16.57
N GLY A 383 18.51 11.02 -17.09
CA GLY A 383 17.76 11.02 -18.34
C GLY A 383 16.37 11.65 -18.21
N PRO A 384 15.63 11.82 -19.33
CA PRO A 384 14.30 12.42 -19.34
C PRO A 384 13.24 11.60 -18.59
N ASN A 385 13.50 10.30 -18.37
CA ASN A 385 12.61 9.39 -17.63
C ASN A 385 13.44 8.57 -16.63
N PRO A 386 13.67 9.07 -15.40
CA PRO A 386 14.51 8.41 -14.41
C PRO A 386 14.03 6.99 -14.06
N MET A 387 12.72 6.73 -14.10
CA MET A 387 12.11 5.41 -13.83
C MET A 387 12.72 4.28 -14.66
N ILE A 388 12.96 4.52 -15.96
CA ILE A 388 13.51 3.53 -16.91
C ILE A 388 14.98 3.80 -17.26
N GLY A 389 15.62 4.69 -16.52
CA GLY A 389 16.97 5.19 -16.77
C GLY A 389 18.09 4.30 -16.22
N TYR A 390 19.15 4.97 -15.78
CA TYR A 390 20.42 4.37 -15.34
C TYR A 390 20.35 3.82 -13.91
N ARG A 391 19.80 2.61 -13.74
CA ARG A 391 19.59 1.97 -12.43
C ARG A 391 19.64 0.44 -12.47
N GLY A 392 19.55 -0.19 -11.31
CA GLY A 392 19.58 -1.64 -11.12
C GLY A 392 20.79 -2.30 -11.77
N GLN A 393 20.61 -3.52 -12.30
CA GLN A 393 21.70 -4.30 -12.89
C GLN A 393 22.51 -3.60 -13.97
N TYR A 394 21.87 -2.75 -14.78
CA TYR A 394 22.60 -2.01 -15.81
C TYR A 394 23.69 -1.14 -15.19
N ARG A 395 23.35 -0.46 -14.09
CA ARG A 395 24.29 0.37 -13.34
C ARG A 395 25.40 -0.45 -12.72
N TYR A 396 25.10 -1.64 -12.19
CA TYR A 396 26.12 -2.51 -11.57
C TYR A 396 27.23 -2.92 -12.55
N VAL A 397 26.91 -3.11 -13.83
CA VAL A 397 27.92 -3.45 -14.85
C VAL A 397 28.72 -2.22 -15.30
N LYS A 398 28.13 -1.04 -15.24
CA LYS A 398 28.79 0.22 -15.62
C LYS A 398 29.63 0.80 -14.48
N GLU A 399 29.25 0.51 -13.25
CA GLU A 399 29.90 0.95 -12.01
C GLU A 399 30.18 -0.26 -11.09
N PRO A 400 31.02 -1.21 -11.54
CA PRO A 400 31.22 -2.46 -10.83
C PRO A 400 31.90 -2.30 -9.47
N ASP A 401 32.69 -1.25 -9.29
CA ASP A 401 33.34 -0.94 -8.03
C ASP A 401 32.36 -0.63 -6.90
N ILE A 402 31.29 0.14 -7.16
CA ILE A 402 30.21 0.38 -6.20
C ILE A 402 29.50 -0.93 -5.85
N PHE A 403 29.10 -1.69 -6.87
CA PHE A 403 28.39 -2.96 -6.67
C PHE A 403 29.22 -4.00 -5.90
N ARG A 404 30.55 -4.00 -6.09
CA ARG A 404 31.47 -4.85 -5.33
C ARG A 404 31.48 -4.51 -3.84
N LEU A 405 31.33 -3.25 -3.44
CA LEU A 405 31.22 -2.88 -2.01
C LEU A 405 29.99 -3.53 -1.37
N GLU A 406 28.86 -3.50 -2.07
CA GLU A 406 27.63 -4.13 -1.61
C GLU A 406 27.77 -5.66 -1.52
N CYS A 407 28.42 -6.29 -2.51
CA CYS A 407 28.76 -7.71 -2.46
C CYS A 407 29.66 -8.07 -1.26
N LYS A 408 30.66 -7.23 -0.96
CA LYS A 408 31.53 -7.41 0.21
C LYS A 408 30.75 -7.31 1.53
N ALA A 409 29.76 -6.42 1.62
CA ALA A 409 28.88 -6.35 2.79
C ALA A 409 28.09 -7.66 2.98
N ILE A 410 27.51 -8.21 1.92
CA ILE A 410 26.81 -9.50 1.97
C ILE A 410 27.76 -10.64 2.37
N ARG A 411 28.97 -10.68 1.80
CA ARG A 411 29.98 -11.68 2.17
C ARG A 411 30.34 -11.57 3.64
N LYS A 412 30.58 -10.37 4.15
CA LYS A 412 30.86 -10.11 5.57
C LYS A 412 29.74 -10.65 6.47
N VAL A 413 28.47 -10.38 6.14
CA VAL A 413 27.29 -10.92 6.85
C VAL A 413 27.29 -12.45 6.90
N ARG A 414 27.53 -13.09 5.76
CA ARG A 414 27.45 -14.55 5.65
C ARG A 414 28.66 -15.26 6.24
N ASP A 415 29.85 -14.69 6.16
CA ASP A 415 31.11 -15.38 6.48
C ASP A 415 31.66 -14.98 7.85
N GLU A 416 31.59 -13.70 8.23
CA GLU A 416 32.08 -13.25 9.54
C GLU A 416 31.02 -13.42 10.63
N PHE A 417 29.77 -13.05 10.33
CA PHE A 417 28.66 -13.17 11.29
C PHE A 417 27.94 -14.53 11.22
N GLY A 418 28.22 -15.35 10.21
CA GLY A 418 27.66 -16.69 10.05
C GLY A 418 26.16 -16.73 9.67
N LEU A 419 25.60 -15.61 9.23
CA LEU A 419 24.17 -15.47 8.94
C LEU A 419 23.84 -15.97 7.53
N LYS A 420 23.81 -17.31 7.38
CA LYS A 420 23.56 -17.99 6.10
C LYS A 420 22.10 -17.89 5.61
N ASN A 421 21.18 -17.38 6.44
CA ASN A 421 19.80 -17.08 6.05
C ASN A 421 19.66 -15.81 5.19
N VAL A 422 20.75 -15.05 4.95
CA VAL A 422 20.75 -13.89 4.05
C VAL A 422 20.89 -14.32 2.60
N TRP A 423 19.85 -14.08 1.82
CA TRP A 423 19.80 -14.25 0.37
C TRP A 423 19.85 -12.91 -0.32
N VAL A 424 20.01 -12.90 -1.64
CA VAL A 424 20.06 -11.65 -2.40
C VAL A 424 19.10 -11.65 -3.58
N MET A 425 18.67 -10.46 -3.97
CA MET A 425 17.78 -10.21 -5.09
C MET A 425 18.32 -9.07 -5.94
N LEU A 426 18.49 -9.34 -7.24
CA LEU A 426 18.88 -8.31 -8.20
C LEU A 426 17.64 -7.58 -8.74
N PRO A 427 17.58 -6.24 -8.64
CA PRO A 427 16.49 -5.44 -9.18
C PRO A 427 16.70 -5.09 -10.66
N PHE A 428 15.59 -4.71 -11.29
CA PHE A 428 15.49 -4.07 -12.59
C PHE A 428 16.19 -4.85 -13.72
N VAL A 429 15.95 -6.16 -13.75
CA VAL A 429 16.63 -7.17 -14.59
C VAL A 429 16.09 -7.17 -16.03
N ARG A 430 16.75 -6.47 -16.96
CA ARG A 430 16.21 -6.29 -18.33
C ARG A 430 16.74 -7.24 -19.38
N ASP A 431 17.96 -7.73 -19.20
CA ASP A 431 18.74 -8.37 -20.27
C ASP A 431 19.60 -9.50 -19.70
N ILE A 432 19.66 -10.60 -20.44
CA ILE A 432 20.31 -11.84 -19.99
C ILE A 432 21.85 -11.71 -19.98
N GLU A 433 22.43 -10.95 -20.90
CA GLU A 433 23.89 -10.76 -20.97
C GLU A 433 24.38 -9.83 -19.85
N ILE A 434 23.60 -8.79 -19.53
CA ILE A 434 23.85 -7.96 -18.35
C ILE A 434 23.73 -8.80 -17.08
N PHE A 435 22.70 -9.63 -16.95
CA PHE A 435 22.53 -10.53 -15.82
C PHE A 435 23.73 -11.47 -15.63
N ARG A 436 24.21 -12.09 -16.70
CA ARG A 436 25.42 -12.94 -16.68
C ARG A 436 26.66 -12.19 -16.19
N LYS A 437 26.86 -10.94 -16.65
CA LYS A 437 27.97 -10.09 -16.18
C LYS A 437 27.87 -9.75 -14.70
N VAL A 438 26.67 -9.45 -14.21
CA VAL A 438 26.45 -9.19 -12.77
C VAL A 438 26.74 -10.44 -11.94
N LYS A 439 26.26 -11.61 -12.37
CA LYS A 439 26.61 -12.89 -11.72
C LYS A 439 28.12 -13.11 -11.66
N GLU A 440 28.85 -12.82 -12.73
CA GLU A 440 30.31 -12.95 -12.76
C GLU A 440 30.99 -12.02 -11.74
N ILE A 441 30.53 -10.77 -11.61
CA ILE A 441 31.04 -9.86 -10.58
C ILE A 441 30.77 -10.42 -9.17
N MET A 442 29.56 -10.94 -8.92
CA MET A 442 29.22 -11.57 -7.65
C MET A 442 30.12 -12.78 -7.34
N LYS A 443 30.35 -13.66 -8.33
CA LYS A 443 31.24 -14.83 -8.19
C LYS A 443 32.67 -14.41 -7.86
N GLN A 444 33.18 -13.35 -8.50
CA GLN A 444 34.50 -12.80 -8.21
C GLN A 444 34.62 -12.24 -6.78
N GLU A 445 33.53 -11.73 -6.23
CA GLU A 445 33.45 -11.32 -4.81
C GLU A 445 33.12 -12.49 -3.86
N GLY A 446 33.08 -13.73 -4.34
CA GLY A 446 32.86 -14.93 -3.52
C GLY A 446 31.39 -15.26 -3.25
N LEU A 447 30.44 -14.58 -3.90
CA LEU A 447 29.01 -14.87 -3.84
C LEU A 447 28.61 -15.78 -5.01
N ASP A 448 28.78 -17.09 -4.82
CA ASP A 448 28.56 -18.10 -5.86
C ASP A 448 27.61 -19.20 -5.38
N PRO A 449 26.36 -19.26 -5.89
CA PRO A 449 25.39 -20.29 -5.49
C PRO A 449 25.80 -21.71 -5.89
N GLU A 450 26.77 -21.86 -6.82
CA GLU A 450 27.33 -23.18 -7.17
C GLU A 450 28.32 -23.69 -6.10
N LYS A 451 28.92 -22.79 -5.31
CA LYS A 451 29.89 -23.14 -4.24
C LYS A 451 29.29 -23.08 -2.85
N ASP A 452 28.28 -22.25 -2.64
CA ASP A 452 27.56 -22.10 -1.38
C ASP A 452 26.08 -22.48 -1.59
N PRO A 453 25.69 -23.74 -1.29
CA PRO A 453 24.31 -24.19 -1.45
C PRO A 453 23.28 -23.41 -0.62
N ASP A 454 23.70 -22.74 0.46
CA ASP A 454 22.82 -21.94 1.31
C ASP A 454 22.62 -20.53 0.75
N PHE A 455 23.47 -20.10 -0.18
CA PHE A 455 23.33 -18.81 -0.86
C PHE A 455 22.30 -18.91 -1.98
N LYS A 456 21.24 -18.09 -1.90
CA LYS A 456 20.20 -18.03 -2.92
C LYS A 456 20.24 -16.71 -3.67
N LEU A 457 20.16 -16.80 -4.99
CA LEU A 457 20.07 -15.67 -5.90
C LEU A 457 18.65 -15.56 -6.45
N TRP A 458 17.99 -14.45 -6.14
CA TRP A 458 16.69 -14.08 -6.67
C TRP A 458 16.82 -12.96 -7.70
N ILE A 459 15.80 -12.79 -8.52
CA ILE A 459 15.62 -11.59 -9.35
C ILE A 459 14.27 -10.95 -9.07
N MET A 460 14.21 -9.63 -9.20
CA MET A 460 12.94 -8.94 -9.23
C MET A 460 12.38 -8.98 -10.67
N VAL A 461 11.19 -9.54 -10.83
CA VAL A 461 10.44 -9.56 -12.10
C VAL A 461 9.55 -8.33 -12.10
N GLU A 462 10.06 -7.27 -12.73
CA GLU A 462 9.43 -5.95 -12.71
C GLU A 462 9.50 -5.21 -14.04
N VAL A 463 10.14 -5.80 -15.05
CA VAL A 463 10.11 -5.31 -16.42
C VAL A 463 9.53 -6.39 -17.35
N PRO A 464 8.83 -6.02 -18.45
CA PRO A 464 8.24 -7.00 -19.36
C PRO A 464 9.23 -7.98 -19.96
N SER A 465 10.49 -7.58 -20.20
CA SER A 465 11.50 -8.49 -20.73
C SER A 465 11.86 -9.61 -19.74
N SER A 466 11.86 -9.38 -18.42
CA SER A 466 12.08 -10.44 -17.43
C SER A 466 10.96 -11.47 -17.46
N VAL A 467 9.72 -11.03 -17.69
CA VAL A 467 8.56 -11.91 -17.81
C VAL A 467 8.73 -12.81 -19.03
N LEU A 468 9.04 -12.22 -20.19
CA LEU A 468 9.14 -12.95 -21.45
C LEU A 468 10.35 -13.89 -21.52
N LEU A 469 11.43 -13.58 -20.80
CA LEU A 469 12.67 -14.36 -20.78
C LEU A 469 12.86 -15.14 -19.47
N ILE A 470 11.78 -15.34 -18.70
CA ILE A 470 11.88 -15.97 -17.37
C ILE A 470 12.47 -17.38 -17.43
N ASP A 471 12.21 -18.14 -18.50
CA ASP A 471 12.82 -19.46 -18.73
C ASP A 471 14.35 -19.35 -18.81
N LYS A 472 14.87 -18.31 -19.47
CA LYS A 472 16.31 -18.06 -19.60
C LYS A 472 16.96 -17.68 -18.28
N PHE A 473 16.29 -16.85 -17.48
CA PHE A 473 16.79 -16.57 -16.14
C PHE A 473 16.77 -17.81 -15.24
N CYS A 474 15.76 -18.69 -15.38
CA CYS A 474 15.73 -19.99 -14.69
C CYS A 474 16.87 -20.93 -15.13
N GLU A 475 17.17 -20.99 -16.43
CA GLU A 475 18.31 -21.75 -16.99
C GLU A 475 19.65 -21.27 -16.45
N GLU A 476 19.77 -19.98 -16.13
CA GLU A 476 20.93 -19.41 -15.46
C GLU A 476 20.97 -19.67 -13.93
N GLY A 477 20.06 -20.49 -13.38
CA GLY A 477 20.17 -20.98 -12.01
C GLY A 477 19.74 -19.99 -10.92
N ILE A 478 18.80 -19.08 -11.20
CA ILE A 478 18.12 -18.34 -10.13
C ILE A 478 17.34 -19.31 -9.20
N ASN A 479 17.24 -18.98 -7.92
CA ASN A 479 16.52 -19.79 -6.93
C ASN A 479 15.11 -19.26 -6.63
N GLY A 480 14.85 -18.00 -6.97
CA GLY A 480 13.56 -17.38 -6.78
C GLY A 480 13.36 -16.14 -7.61
N VAL A 481 12.10 -15.73 -7.70
CA VAL A 481 11.71 -14.42 -8.23
C VAL A 481 10.84 -13.70 -7.23
N SER A 482 10.92 -12.37 -7.22
CA SER A 482 9.91 -11.54 -6.59
C SER A 482 9.29 -10.58 -7.59
N PHE A 483 7.97 -10.50 -7.65
CA PHE A 483 7.32 -9.52 -8.52
C PHE A 483 7.38 -8.12 -7.90
N GLY A 484 8.05 -7.20 -8.59
CA GLY A 484 7.94 -5.76 -8.35
C GLY A 484 6.68 -5.25 -9.03
N THR A 485 5.51 -5.54 -8.45
CA THR A 485 4.20 -5.30 -9.10
C THR A 485 3.95 -3.85 -9.47
N ASN A 486 4.58 -2.90 -8.75
CA ASN A 486 4.50 -1.49 -9.06
C ASN A 486 5.09 -1.15 -10.43
N ASP A 487 6.38 -1.42 -10.60
CA ASP A 487 7.12 -1.17 -11.84
C ASP A 487 6.62 -2.08 -12.97
N LEU A 488 6.25 -3.32 -12.67
CA LEU A 488 5.70 -4.24 -13.66
C LEU A 488 4.40 -3.71 -14.26
N THR A 489 3.51 -3.19 -13.43
CA THR A 489 2.23 -2.61 -13.87
C THR A 489 2.47 -1.35 -14.70
N MET A 490 3.33 -0.44 -14.22
CA MET A 490 3.70 0.77 -14.95
C MET A 490 4.24 0.46 -16.35
N LEU A 491 5.14 -0.52 -16.47
CA LEU A 491 5.81 -0.83 -17.72
C LEU A 491 4.98 -1.69 -18.68
N ILE A 492 4.11 -2.56 -18.17
CA ILE A 492 3.17 -3.32 -19.01
C ILE A 492 2.10 -2.38 -19.60
N LEU A 493 1.60 -1.43 -18.79
CA LEU A 493 0.52 -0.53 -19.21
C LEU A 493 1.04 0.75 -19.88
N GLY A 494 2.33 1.06 -19.75
CA GLY A 494 2.92 2.28 -20.29
C GLY A 494 2.46 3.54 -19.54
N VAL A 495 2.35 3.47 -18.21
CA VAL A 495 1.86 4.54 -17.35
C VAL A 495 2.86 4.88 -16.25
N ASP A 496 2.93 6.14 -15.85
CA ASP A 496 3.60 6.55 -14.61
C ASP A 496 2.54 6.75 -13.52
N ARG A 497 2.65 5.99 -12.43
CA ARG A 497 1.72 6.09 -11.30
C ARG A 497 1.88 7.38 -10.49
N ASN A 498 2.83 8.24 -10.80
CA ASN A 498 2.92 9.58 -10.21
C ASN A 498 2.31 10.64 -11.13
N ASP A 499 1.99 10.29 -12.38
CA ASP A 499 1.31 11.17 -13.31
C ASP A 499 -0.21 11.09 -13.08
N ALA A 500 -0.77 12.19 -12.57
CA ALA A 500 -2.19 12.34 -12.27
C ALA A 500 -3.09 12.07 -13.48
N SER A 501 -2.61 12.35 -14.70
CA SER A 501 -3.41 12.25 -15.94
C SER A 501 -3.70 10.82 -16.39
N VAL A 502 -2.92 9.85 -15.92
CA VAL A 502 -3.05 8.43 -16.31
C VAL A 502 -3.28 7.50 -15.11
N GLN A 503 -3.52 8.05 -13.92
CA GLN A 503 -3.78 7.28 -12.68
C GLN A 503 -4.92 6.27 -12.83
N GLU A 504 -6.00 6.66 -13.51
CA GLU A 504 -7.20 5.82 -13.66
C GLU A 504 -6.92 4.51 -14.44
N ILE A 505 -5.82 4.46 -15.20
CA ILE A 505 -5.40 3.30 -15.98
C ILE A 505 -4.60 2.32 -15.12
N TYR A 506 -3.96 2.80 -14.04
CA TYR A 506 -3.11 2.00 -13.17
C TYR A 506 -3.97 1.05 -12.31
N ASP A 507 -3.91 -0.24 -12.63
CA ASP A 507 -4.51 -1.31 -11.82
C ASP A 507 -3.65 -2.57 -11.94
N GLU A 508 -3.10 -3.04 -10.81
CA GLU A 508 -2.28 -4.26 -10.77
C GLU A 508 -3.10 -5.52 -11.11
N ARG A 509 -4.44 -5.44 -11.09
CA ARG A 509 -5.37 -6.49 -11.52
C ARG A 509 -5.73 -6.39 -13.01
N ASN A 510 -5.07 -5.52 -13.77
CA ASN A 510 -5.22 -5.48 -15.22
C ASN A 510 -4.88 -6.85 -15.84
N LEU A 511 -5.64 -7.28 -16.84
CA LEU A 511 -5.48 -8.59 -17.46
C LEU A 511 -4.06 -8.84 -17.99
N ALA A 512 -3.41 -7.83 -18.57
CA ALA A 512 -2.05 -7.95 -19.10
C ALA A 512 -1.04 -8.23 -17.97
N VAL A 513 -1.20 -7.56 -16.83
CA VAL A 513 -0.36 -7.75 -15.63
C VAL A 513 -0.61 -9.12 -15.00
N LEU A 514 -1.87 -9.50 -14.84
CA LEU A 514 -2.25 -10.82 -14.33
C LEU A 514 -1.67 -11.95 -15.19
N ARG A 515 -1.73 -11.82 -16.52
CA ARG A 515 -1.15 -12.79 -17.47
C ARG A 515 0.37 -12.89 -17.34
N ALA A 516 1.05 -11.77 -17.20
CA ALA A 516 2.50 -11.74 -16.98
C ALA A 516 2.89 -12.49 -15.70
N ILE A 517 2.23 -12.17 -14.58
CA ILE A 517 2.48 -12.82 -13.29
C ILE A 517 2.20 -14.32 -13.37
N ALA A 518 1.05 -14.70 -13.91
CA ALA A 518 0.64 -16.10 -13.98
C ALA A 518 1.57 -16.92 -14.90
N TYR A 519 2.02 -16.34 -16.02
CA TYR A 519 3.01 -16.95 -16.91
C TYR A 519 4.34 -17.19 -16.19
N THR A 520 4.88 -16.16 -15.52
CA THR A 520 6.12 -16.28 -14.75
C THR A 520 6.00 -17.34 -13.66
N ILE A 521 4.91 -17.36 -12.87
CA ILE A 521 4.71 -18.39 -11.83
C ILE A 521 4.70 -19.80 -12.44
N LYS A 522 4.01 -19.97 -13.56
CA LYS A 522 3.92 -21.26 -14.26
C LYS A 522 5.29 -21.76 -14.73
N ILE A 523 6.10 -20.89 -15.33
CA ILE A 523 7.45 -21.25 -15.79
C ILE A 523 8.36 -21.53 -14.60
N CYS A 524 8.44 -20.65 -13.61
CA CYS A 524 9.26 -20.86 -12.42
C CYS A 524 8.93 -22.19 -11.72
N LYS A 525 7.64 -22.54 -11.61
CA LYS A 525 7.21 -23.83 -11.07
C LYS A 525 7.77 -25.04 -11.84
N LYS A 526 7.88 -24.95 -13.18
CA LYS A 526 8.48 -26.01 -14.01
C LYS A 526 9.97 -26.21 -13.70
N TYR A 527 10.67 -25.14 -13.35
CA TYR A 527 12.10 -25.15 -13.01
C TYR A 527 12.37 -25.34 -11.51
N GLY A 528 11.33 -25.46 -10.67
CA GLY A 528 11.48 -25.53 -9.21
C GLY A 528 11.94 -24.21 -8.57
N VAL A 529 11.79 -23.10 -9.28
CA VAL A 529 12.14 -21.74 -8.83
C VAL A 529 10.99 -21.17 -8.00
N THR A 530 11.32 -20.62 -6.83
CA THR A 530 10.33 -20.00 -5.93
C THR A 530 9.78 -18.69 -6.50
N THR A 531 8.55 -18.35 -6.16
CA THR A 531 7.88 -17.13 -6.63
C THR A 531 7.26 -16.38 -5.45
N SER A 532 7.64 -15.12 -5.30
CA SER A 532 7.14 -14.21 -4.28
C SER A 532 6.51 -12.99 -4.93
N ILE A 533 5.55 -12.35 -4.25
CA ILE A 533 5.10 -11.00 -4.61
C ILE A 533 5.59 -10.04 -3.54
N CYS A 534 6.15 -8.91 -3.96
CA CYS A 534 6.38 -7.75 -3.10
C CYS A 534 5.45 -6.62 -3.53
N GLY A 535 4.72 -6.05 -2.58
CA GLY A 535 3.80 -4.94 -2.84
C GLY A 535 2.59 -4.95 -1.92
N GLN A 536 1.75 -3.92 -2.03
CA GLN A 536 0.53 -3.80 -1.24
C GLN A 536 -0.66 -4.52 -1.87
N ALA A 537 -0.64 -4.80 -3.17
CA ALA A 537 -1.79 -5.40 -3.85
C ALA A 537 -2.35 -6.66 -3.15
N PRO A 538 -1.53 -7.61 -2.65
CA PRO A 538 -2.06 -8.79 -1.94
C PRO A 538 -2.71 -8.49 -0.59
N SER A 539 -2.30 -7.43 0.11
CA SER A 539 -2.90 -7.02 1.39
C SER A 539 -4.15 -6.15 1.20
N VAL A 540 -4.23 -5.44 0.08
CA VAL A 540 -5.35 -4.54 -0.27
C VAL A 540 -6.47 -5.28 -0.99
N TYR A 541 -6.15 -6.22 -1.87
CA TYR A 541 -7.11 -6.88 -2.77
C TYR A 541 -7.21 -8.39 -2.46
N PRO A 542 -8.27 -8.85 -1.74
CA PRO A 542 -8.47 -10.26 -1.42
C PRO A 542 -8.55 -11.20 -2.62
N ASP A 543 -9.14 -10.74 -3.71
CA ASP A 543 -9.27 -11.47 -4.97
C ASP A 543 -7.92 -11.65 -5.67
N TYR A 544 -7.06 -10.64 -5.61
CA TYR A 544 -5.67 -10.72 -6.09
C TYR A 544 -4.86 -11.74 -5.28
N LEU A 545 -4.99 -11.71 -3.95
CA LEU A 545 -4.35 -12.72 -3.08
C LEU A 545 -4.82 -14.14 -3.42
N GLU A 546 -6.12 -14.36 -3.58
CA GLU A 546 -6.66 -15.67 -3.98
C GLU A 546 -6.11 -16.12 -5.33
N PHE A 547 -5.96 -15.21 -6.29
CA PHE A 547 -5.31 -15.49 -7.56
C PHE A 547 -3.87 -15.94 -7.41
N LEU A 548 -3.05 -15.22 -6.64
CA LEU A 548 -1.65 -15.57 -6.43
C LEU A 548 -1.48 -16.97 -5.81
N VAL A 549 -2.26 -17.26 -4.76
CA VAL A 549 -2.24 -18.57 -4.10
C VAL A 549 -2.67 -19.68 -5.07
N ARG A 550 -3.73 -19.46 -5.86
CA ARG A 550 -4.21 -20.44 -6.86
C ARG A 550 -3.23 -20.67 -8.00
N MET A 551 -2.52 -19.63 -8.43
CA MET A 551 -1.46 -19.76 -9.44
C MET A 551 -0.25 -20.51 -8.92
N GLY A 552 -0.08 -20.56 -7.60
CA GLY A 552 1.00 -21.29 -6.93
C GLY A 552 2.19 -20.42 -6.56
N ALA A 553 1.95 -19.14 -6.22
CA ALA A 553 2.95 -18.33 -5.56
C ALA A 553 3.43 -19.02 -4.27
N THR A 554 4.75 -19.15 -4.11
CA THR A 554 5.33 -19.85 -2.95
C THR A 554 5.36 -18.98 -1.70
N SER A 555 5.41 -17.66 -1.87
CA SER A 555 5.38 -16.70 -0.77
C SER A 555 4.68 -15.39 -1.13
N ILE A 556 4.20 -14.68 -0.12
CA ILE A 556 3.59 -13.35 -0.22
C ILE A 556 4.29 -12.44 0.78
N SER A 557 4.85 -11.32 0.30
CA SER A 557 5.59 -10.37 1.14
C SER A 557 4.82 -9.05 1.28
N VAL A 558 4.36 -8.77 2.50
CA VAL A 558 3.50 -7.61 2.82
C VAL A 558 4.14 -6.71 3.88
N ASN A 559 3.56 -5.55 4.14
CA ASN A 559 4.03 -4.71 5.24
C ASN A 559 3.76 -5.34 6.61
N PRO A 560 4.51 -4.94 7.65
CA PRO A 560 4.36 -5.48 9.00
C PRO A 560 2.92 -5.55 9.52
N ASP A 561 2.15 -4.49 9.32
CA ASP A 561 0.75 -4.35 9.78
C ASP A 561 -0.21 -5.35 9.11
N ALA A 562 0.13 -5.84 7.91
CA ALA A 562 -0.72 -6.74 7.13
C ALA A 562 -0.37 -8.23 7.28
N VAL A 563 0.71 -8.60 7.99
CA VAL A 563 1.21 -9.99 8.04
C VAL A 563 0.15 -10.96 8.57
N GLN A 564 -0.42 -10.69 9.76
CA GLN A 564 -1.37 -11.61 10.38
C GLN A 564 -2.65 -11.78 9.57
N ARG A 565 -3.22 -10.67 9.10
CA ARG A 565 -4.41 -10.67 8.24
C ARG A 565 -4.16 -11.47 6.96
N THR A 566 -3.01 -11.25 6.32
CA THR A 566 -2.64 -11.98 5.09
C THR A 566 -2.50 -13.46 5.36
N ARG A 567 -1.88 -13.87 6.47
CA ARG A 567 -1.75 -15.28 6.87
C ARG A 567 -3.11 -15.96 7.03
N GLU A 568 -4.04 -15.33 7.74
CA GLU A 568 -5.39 -15.86 7.91
C GLU A 568 -6.13 -15.99 6.57
N MET A 569 -6.01 -14.99 5.69
CA MET A 569 -6.63 -15.02 4.38
C MET A 569 -6.05 -16.14 3.51
N VAL A 570 -4.73 -16.30 3.49
CA VAL A 570 -4.05 -17.40 2.77
C VAL A 570 -4.52 -18.74 3.30
N ALA A 571 -4.59 -18.95 4.62
CA ALA A 571 -5.07 -20.20 5.20
C ALA A 571 -6.51 -20.53 4.77
N ARG A 572 -7.41 -19.53 4.74
CA ARG A 572 -8.79 -19.70 4.27
C ARG A 572 -8.83 -20.05 2.78
N ILE A 573 -8.01 -19.41 1.96
CA ILE A 573 -7.91 -19.69 0.52
C ILE A 573 -7.39 -21.12 0.28
N GLU A 574 -6.34 -21.53 0.99
CA GLU A 574 -5.79 -22.89 0.89
C GLU A 574 -6.81 -23.94 1.31
N GLN A 575 -7.53 -23.71 2.41
CA GLN A 575 -8.61 -24.58 2.85
C GLN A 575 -9.74 -24.67 1.80
N LYS A 576 -10.14 -23.54 1.22
CA LYS A 576 -11.12 -23.49 0.13
C LYS A 576 -10.68 -24.33 -1.07
N ILE A 577 -9.42 -24.22 -1.49
CA ILE A 577 -8.85 -25.02 -2.59
C ILE A 577 -8.89 -26.53 -2.27
N LEU A 578 -8.57 -26.91 -1.03
CA LEU A 578 -8.64 -28.31 -0.60
C LEU A 578 -10.09 -28.84 -0.60
N MET A 579 -11.05 -28.05 -0.14
CA MET A 579 -12.47 -28.41 -0.15
C MET A 579 -13.01 -28.54 -1.58
N GLU A 580 -12.70 -27.60 -2.46
CA GLU A 580 -13.03 -27.68 -3.89
C GLU A 580 -12.53 -28.98 -4.52
N LYS A 581 -11.27 -29.34 -4.25
CA LYS A 581 -10.67 -30.59 -4.72
C LYS A 581 -11.36 -31.82 -4.15
N ALA A 582 -11.71 -31.82 -2.86
CA ALA A 582 -12.38 -32.94 -2.21
C ALA A 582 -13.82 -33.14 -2.70
N LEU A 583 -14.52 -32.05 -3.01
CA LEU A 583 -15.91 -32.08 -3.48
C LEU A 583 -16.04 -32.21 -5.01
N GLY A 584 -14.93 -32.13 -5.75
CA GLY A 584 -14.95 -32.10 -7.22
C GLY A 584 -15.61 -30.84 -7.80
N VAL A 585 -15.67 -29.75 -7.03
CA VAL A 585 -16.29 -28.48 -7.42
C VAL A 585 -15.21 -27.52 -7.88
N LYS A 586 -15.42 -26.85 -9.02
CA LYS A 586 -14.55 -25.79 -9.51
C LYS A 586 -15.23 -24.44 -9.35
N THR A 587 -14.78 -23.64 -8.39
CA THR A 587 -15.29 -22.28 -8.21
C THR A 587 -14.75 -21.38 -9.30
N ARG A 588 -15.63 -20.60 -9.92
CA ARG A 588 -15.24 -19.58 -10.88
C ARG A 588 -14.77 -18.33 -10.13
N ILE A 589 -13.50 -17.98 -10.29
CA ILE A 589 -12.85 -16.89 -9.55
C ILE A 589 -12.67 -15.68 -10.46
N LYS A 590 -12.89 -14.50 -9.90
CA LYS A 590 -12.60 -13.20 -10.51
C LYS A 590 -11.46 -12.51 -9.79
N VAL A 591 -10.71 -11.73 -10.54
CA VAL A 591 -9.65 -10.82 -10.06
C VAL A 591 -9.87 -9.48 -10.75
N GLY A 592 -10.31 -8.49 -9.99
CA GLY A 592 -10.89 -7.28 -10.53
C GLY A 592 -12.05 -7.60 -11.49
N LYS A 593 -11.91 -7.18 -12.75
CA LYS A 593 -12.90 -7.42 -13.81
C LYS A 593 -12.70 -8.74 -14.57
N ASN A 594 -11.61 -9.46 -14.31
CA ASN A 594 -11.16 -10.58 -15.12
C ASN A 594 -11.50 -11.92 -14.47
N PHE A 595 -11.89 -12.90 -15.27
CA PHE A 595 -12.00 -14.28 -14.83
C PHE A 595 -10.63 -14.99 -14.88
N ILE A 596 -10.36 -15.88 -13.93
CA ILE A 596 -9.08 -16.60 -13.86
C ILE A 596 -8.79 -17.40 -15.14
N GLU A 597 -9.82 -17.90 -15.82
CA GLU A 597 -9.69 -18.61 -17.10
C GLU A 597 -9.22 -17.71 -18.26
N GLU A 598 -9.38 -16.39 -18.14
CA GLU A 598 -8.85 -15.41 -19.11
C GLU A 598 -7.37 -15.10 -18.87
N VAL A 599 -6.91 -15.31 -17.63
CA VAL A 599 -5.52 -15.13 -17.22
C VAL A 599 -4.65 -16.30 -17.67
N GLU A 600 -5.17 -17.53 -17.60
CA GLU A 600 -4.48 -18.75 -18.03
C GLU A 600 -4.44 -18.92 -19.57
N PHE A 601 -4.02 -17.88 -20.30
CA PHE A 601 -4.13 -17.80 -21.76
C PHE A 601 -3.43 -18.94 -22.50
N TRP A 602 -2.33 -19.46 -21.97
CA TRP A 602 -1.56 -20.55 -22.58
C TRP A 602 -2.31 -21.87 -22.64
N LYS A 603 -3.28 -22.13 -21.76
CA LYS A 603 -4.11 -23.36 -21.83
C LYS A 603 -4.87 -23.45 -23.15
N LYS A 604 -5.22 -22.31 -23.75
CA LYS A 604 -5.90 -22.25 -25.05
C LYS A 604 -4.95 -22.38 -26.24
N VAL A 605 -3.64 -22.24 -26.00
CA VAL A 605 -2.58 -22.34 -27.03
C VAL A 605 -2.08 -23.78 -27.12
N ASP A 606 -1.93 -24.47 -25.98
CA ASP A 606 -1.52 -25.89 -25.95
C ASP A 606 -2.58 -26.84 -26.54
N ASP A 607 -3.89 -26.55 -26.38
CA ASP A 607 -4.98 -27.39 -26.89
C ASP A 607 -5.12 -27.40 -28.43
N ASN A 608 -4.33 -26.61 -29.17
CA ASN A 608 -4.36 -26.55 -30.65
C ASN A 608 -3.06 -27.05 -31.31
N LEU A 609 -2.18 -27.73 -30.58
CA LEU A 609 -0.89 -28.23 -31.07
C LEU A 609 -0.74 -29.76 -31.05
N GLU A 610 -1.84 -30.51 -30.90
CA GLU A 610 -1.88 -31.96 -31.17
C GLU A 610 -2.49 -32.29 -32.54
#